data_AF-A0A812MST0-F1
#
_entry.id   AF-A0A812MST0-F1
#
_cell.length_a   1.000
_cell.length_b   1.000
_cell.length_c   1.000
_cell.angle_alpha   90.00
_cell.angle_beta   90.00
_cell.angle_gamma   90.00
#
_symmetry.space_group_name_H-M   'P 1'
#
loop_
_entity.id
_entity.type
_entity.pdbx_description
1 polymer ?
#
loop_
_entity_poly.entity_id
_entity_poly.type
_entity_poly.pdbx_seq_one_letter_code
_entity_poly.pdbx_strand_id
1 'polypeptide(L)'
;MRRHGFTLLLAFCLGTWTFRPSFLNFRPRCSHLGRVLCRASSDADDAAIFKAKEAVGEMLEQLEESMEGEPGQLRAQALRLRWDALCSGKEEDPWGQLQDAREGVLEANQAFYACFNNRDLDAMSDLWASSVSKWGPLLFFNDKEDASGITCVCTHPDSSRMVGRSDILTSWFRIFSSTTLPTVTTSSEEVLLTSSNMAVVVCTEETSNGGLHEATNTFARSRSGRWYMVGHQAGPVMK
;
A
#
# COMPACT_ATOMS: atom_id res chain seq x y z
N MET A 1 4.27 27.89 -49.57
CA MET A 1 5.45 27.01 -49.70
C MET A 1 6.34 27.16 -48.47
N ARG A 2 6.37 26.16 -47.58
CA ARG A 2 7.56 25.52 -46.96
C ARG A 2 7.11 24.75 -45.70
N ARG A 3 7.32 23.44 -45.76
CA ARG A 3 7.13 22.45 -44.69
C ARG A 3 8.39 22.38 -43.83
N HIS A 4 8.24 22.35 -42.51
CA HIS A 4 9.15 21.73 -41.54
C HIS A 4 8.22 20.95 -40.58
N GLY A 5 8.29 19.64 -40.34
CA GLY A 5 9.40 18.70 -40.42
C GLY A 5 9.86 18.35 -39.00
N PHE A 6 9.06 17.60 -38.24
CA PHE A 6 9.52 16.91 -37.03
C PHE A 6 9.00 15.47 -37.04
N THR A 7 9.91 14.56 -37.37
CA THR A 7 9.76 13.11 -37.25
C THR A 7 10.14 12.75 -35.82
N LEU A 8 9.21 12.24 -35.01
CA LEU A 8 9.55 11.56 -33.75
C LEU A 8 9.70 10.07 -34.04
N LEU A 9 10.96 9.60 -33.98
CA LEU A 9 11.32 8.19 -33.95
C LEU A 9 11.01 7.64 -32.55
N LEU A 10 10.00 6.78 -32.45
CA LEU A 10 9.82 5.88 -31.31
C LEU A 10 10.43 4.53 -31.68
N ALA A 11 11.65 4.31 -31.21
CA ALA A 11 12.29 3.01 -31.20
C ALA A 11 11.92 2.30 -29.88
N PHE A 12 11.07 1.29 -29.96
CA PHE A 12 11.04 0.21 -28.97
C PHE A 12 11.42 -1.08 -29.68
N CYS A 13 12.68 -1.48 -29.51
CA CYS A 13 13.14 -2.81 -29.84
C CYS A 13 12.64 -3.79 -28.78
N LEU A 14 11.96 -4.82 -29.25
CA LEU A 14 11.78 -6.11 -28.60
C LEU A 14 13.12 -6.63 -28.06
N GLY A 15 13.15 -6.97 -26.77
CA GLY A 15 14.30 -7.61 -26.13
C GLY A 15 14.03 -9.09 -25.91
N THR A 16 14.34 -9.91 -26.90
CA THR A 16 14.53 -11.36 -26.77
C THR A 16 15.71 -11.66 -25.85
N TRP A 17 15.54 -12.64 -24.97
CA TRP A 17 16.63 -13.22 -24.21
C TRP A 17 17.57 -14.00 -25.14
N THR A 18 18.78 -13.47 -25.39
CA THR A 18 19.97 -14.28 -25.68
C THR A 18 21.23 -13.55 -25.24
N PHE A 19 21.95 -14.17 -24.29
CA PHE A 19 23.41 -14.20 -24.09
C PHE A 19 24.27 -12.99 -24.52
N ARG A 20 25.07 -12.45 -23.59
CA ARG A 20 26.27 -11.64 -23.90
C ARG A 20 27.48 -12.15 -23.14
N PRO A 21 28.67 -12.14 -23.76
CA PRO A 21 29.90 -11.92 -23.02
C PRO A 21 30.60 -10.61 -23.43
N SER A 22 31.21 -9.99 -22.41
CA SER A 22 32.43 -9.18 -22.43
C SER A 22 32.39 -7.67 -22.72
N PHE A 23 32.59 -6.93 -21.61
CA PHE A 23 33.44 -5.74 -21.41
C PHE A 23 33.29 -4.51 -22.32
N LEU A 24 32.75 -3.40 -21.77
CA LEU A 24 33.47 -2.15 -21.46
C LEU A 24 32.49 -1.08 -20.95
N ASN A 25 32.99 -0.27 -20.00
CA ASN A 25 32.29 0.71 -19.18
C ASN A 25 31.43 1.73 -19.95
N PHE A 26 30.16 1.88 -19.54
CA PHE A 26 29.45 3.15 -19.70
C PHE A 26 28.38 3.31 -18.59
N ARG A 27 28.61 4.22 -17.65
CA ARG A 27 27.60 4.69 -16.69
C ARG A 27 27.01 6.01 -17.22
N PRO A 28 25.70 6.12 -17.51
CA PRO A 28 25.05 7.41 -17.65
C PRO A 28 24.40 7.83 -16.32
N ARG A 29 24.60 9.11 -16.01
CA ARG A 29 24.12 9.82 -14.83
C ARG A 29 22.60 9.95 -14.82
N CYS A 30 22.04 9.87 -13.62
CA CYS A 30 20.69 10.32 -13.32
C CYS A 30 20.55 11.84 -13.52
N SER A 31 19.30 12.27 -13.75
CA SER A 31 18.73 13.64 -13.76
C SER A 31 18.35 14.17 -15.15
N HIS A 32 17.04 14.10 -15.47
CA HIS A 32 16.25 15.13 -16.17
C HIS A 32 14.80 14.67 -16.51
N LEU A 33 14.45 13.39 -16.32
CA LEU A 33 13.08 12.91 -16.60
C LEU A 33 12.00 13.46 -15.64
N GLY A 34 12.39 13.93 -14.44
CA GLY A 34 11.46 14.42 -13.42
C GLY A 34 10.95 15.85 -13.60
N ARG A 35 11.14 16.49 -14.77
CA ARG A 35 10.74 17.91 -14.97
C ARG A 35 9.72 18.17 -16.08
N VAL A 36 9.23 17.14 -16.78
CA VAL A 36 8.28 17.36 -17.90
C VAL A 36 6.82 17.28 -17.46
N LEU A 37 6.50 16.73 -16.29
CA LEU A 37 5.11 16.63 -15.81
C LEU A 37 4.60 17.86 -15.04
N CYS A 38 5.44 18.87 -14.79
CA CYS A 38 5.05 20.07 -14.08
C CYS A 38 5.30 21.33 -14.94
N ARG A 39 4.45 21.57 -15.93
CA ARG A 39 4.15 22.92 -16.44
C ARG A 39 2.96 22.87 -17.40
N ALA A 40 1.80 23.29 -16.90
CA ALA A 40 0.63 23.57 -17.71
C ALA A 40 0.88 24.81 -18.59
N SER A 41 0.60 24.72 -19.90
CA SER A 41 -0.23 25.70 -20.62
C SER A 41 -0.46 25.32 -22.10
N SER A 42 -1.73 25.44 -22.53
CA SER A 42 -2.28 25.52 -23.90
C SER A 42 -3.03 24.29 -24.41
N ASP A 43 -4.25 24.54 -24.93
CA ASP A 43 -5.22 23.55 -25.45
C ASP A 43 -4.64 22.59 -26.52
N ALA A 44 -3.51 22.94 -27.15
CA ALA A 44 -2.83 22.08 -28.13
C ALA A 44 -2.10 20.90 -27.48
N ASP A 45 -1.61 21.06 -26.25
CA ASP A 45 -0.93 19.99 -25.50
C ASP A 45 -1.95 18.98 -24.95
N ASP A 46 -3.15 19.43 -24.59
CA ASP A 46 -4.24 18.56 -24.15
C ASP A 46 -4.74 17.63 -25.26
N ALA A 47 -4.82 18.13 -26.50
CA ALA A 47 -5.17 17.31 -27.65
C ALA A 47 -4.10 16.26 -27.99
N ALA A 48 -2.82 16.58 -27.76
CA ALA A 48 -1.71 15.64 -27.93
C ALA A 48 -1.71 14.56 -26.82
N ILE A 49 -1.99 14.96 -25.58
CA ILE A 49 -2.16 14.05 -24.43
C ILE A 49 -3.36 13.13 -24.67
N PHE A 50 -4.48 13.65 -25.14
CA PHE A 50 -5.68 12.86 -25.44
C PHE A 50 -5.40 11.80 -26.51
N LYS A 51 -4.74 12.16 -27.61
CA LYS A 51 -4.34 11.20 -28.66
C LYS A 51 -3.37 10.14 -28.17
N ALA A 52 -2.42 10.50 -27.30
CA ALA A 52 -1.51 9.55 -26.69
C ALA A 52 -2.25 8.57 -25.76
N LYS A 53 -3.29 9.06 -25.05
CA LYS A 53 -4.15 8.23 -24.19
C LYS A 53 -4.98 7.23 -25.01
N GLU A 54 -5.58 7.66 -26.12
CA GLU A 54 -6.33 6.76 -27.00
C GLU A 54 -5.43 5.68 -27.61
N ALA A 55 -4.27 6.06 -28.16
CA ALA A 55 -3.37 5.12 -28.83
C ALA A 55 -2.87 3.99 -27.91
N VAL A 56 -2.60 4.29 -26.63
CA VAL A 56 -2.16 3.26 -25.69
C VAL A 56 -3.33 2.43 -25.15
N GLY A 57 -4.55 3.00 -25.07
CA GLY A 57 -5.76 2.23 -24.80
C GLY A 57 -6.00 1.14 -25.85
N GLU A 58 -5.88 1.49 -27.14
CA GLU A 58 -5.98 0.55 -28.25
C GLU A 58 -4.89 -0.53 -28.21
N MET A 59 -3.65 -0.17 -27.86
CA MET A 59 -2.55 -1.14 -27.73
C MET A 59 -2.79 -2.15 -26.60
N LEU A 60 -3.42 -1.73 -25.51
CA LEU A 60 -3.74 -2.61 -24.38
C LEU A 60 -4.87 -3.59 -24.71
N GLU A 61 -5.88 -3.15 -25.46
CA GLU A 61 -6.93 -4.06 -25.97
C GLU A 61 -6.35 -5.15 -26.87
N GLN A 62 -5.45 -4.79 -27.78
CA GLN A 62 -4.78 -5.77 -28.64
C GLN A 62 -3.85 -6.73 -27.87
N LEU A 63 -3.23 -6.25 -26.79
CA LEU A 63 -2.45 -7.10 -25.88
C LEU A 63 -3.35 -8.05 -25.08
N GLU A 64 -4.50 -7.59 -24.58
CA GLU A 64 -5.51 -8.42 -23.92
C GLU A 64 -6.00 -9.55 -24.81
N GLU A 65 -6.30 -9.25 -26.08
CA GLU A 65 -6.77 -10.22 -27.06
C GLU A 65 -5.70 -11.24 -27.48
N SER A 66 -4.42 -10.85 -27.47
CA SER A 66 -3.30 -11.71 -27.90
C SER A 66 -2.71 -12.59 -26.79
N MET A 67 -3.05 -12.35 -25.52
CA MET A 67 -2.56 -13.13 -24.39
C MET A 67 -3.50 -14.32 -24.08
N GLU A 68 -3.25 -15.46 -24.72
CA GLU A 68 -4.01 -16.70 -24.42
C GLU A 68 -3.58 -17.36 -23.10
N GLY A 69 -4.57 -17.74 -22.29
CA GLY A 69 -4.42 -18.44 -21.00
C GLY A 69 -4.65 -17.56 -19.77
N GLU A 70 -5.19 -18.15 -18.69
CA GLU A 70 -5.54 -17.50 -17.40
C GLU A 70 -4.45 -16.52 -16.87
N PRO A 71 -3.15 -16.88 -16.83
CA PRO A 71 -2.11 -15.95 -16.35
C PRO A 71 -1.87 -14.76 -17.27
N GLY A 72 -2.14 -14.90 -18.56
CA GLY A 72 -2.01 -13.83 -19.55
C GLY A 72 -3.17 -12.85 -19.47
N GLN A 73 -4.39 -13.37 -19.37
CA GLN A 73 -5.61 -12.56 -19.21
C GLN A 73 -5.60 -11.73 -17.93
N LEU A 74 -5.17 -12.29 -16.79
CA LEU A 74 -5.05 -11.55 -15.53
C LEU A 74 -4.02 -10.42 -15.60
N ARG A 75 -2.90 -10.62 -16.29
CA ARG A 75 -1.88 -9.58 -16.48
C ARG A 75 -2.40 -8.45 -17.37
N ALA A 76 -3.15 -8.81 -18.40
CA ALA A 76 -3.70 -7.85 -19.34
C ALA A 76 -4.81 -7.01 -18.69
N GLN A 77 -5.72 -7.64 -17.94
CA GLN A 77 -6.71 -6.94 -17.11
C GLN A 77 -6.06 -6.01 -16.07
N ALA A 78 -4.97 -6.43 -15.42
CA ALA A 78 -4.24 -5.58 -14.47
C ALA A 78 -3.60 -4.36 -15.15
N LEU A 79 -3.07 -4.52 -16.37
CA LEU A 79 -2.53 -3.42 -17.16
C LEU A 79 -3.63 -2.46 -17.61
N ARG A 80 -4.81 -2.97 -17.99
CA ARG A 80 -5.97 -2.16 -18.35
C ARG A 80 -6.51 -1.35 -17.19
N LEU A 81 -6.71 -1.97 -16.02
CA LEU A 81 -7.11 -1.26 -14.80
C LEU A 81 -6.12 -0.15 -14.42
N ARG A 82 -4.82 -0.43 -14.54
CA ARG A 82 -3.77 0.57 -14.29
C ARG A 82 -3.77 1.69 -15.32
N TRP A 83 -4.06 1.36 -16.57
CA TRP A 83 -4.14 2.33 -17.66
C TRP A 83 -5.37 3.22 -17.54
N ASP A 84 -6.53 2.67 -17.22
CA ASP A 84 -7.76 3.41 -16.99
C ASP A 84 -7.58 4.37 -15.80
N ALA A 85 -6.86 3.95 -14.74
CA ALA A 85 -6.46 4.81 -13.63
C ALA A 85 -5.59 6.00 -14.11
N LEU A 86 -4.55 5.75 -14.91
CA LEU A 86 -3.67 6.79 -15.47
C LEU A 86 -4.40 7.73 -16.45
N CYS A 87 -5.27 7.20 -17.30
CA CYS A 87 -6.02 7.95 -18.32
C CYS A 87 -7.11 8.82 -17.73
N SER A 88 -7.73 8.38 -16.63
CA SER A 88 -8.73 9.17 -15.91
C SER A 88 -8.19 10.51 -15.40
N GLY A 89 -6.87 10.72 -15.39
CA GLY A 89 -6.24 11.93 -14.85
C GLY A 89 -6.46 12.10 -13.34
N LYS A 90 -7.08 11.11 -12.68
CA LYS A 90 -7.31 11.10 -11.25
C LYS A 90 -6.11 10.49 -10.54
N GLU A 91 -5.00 11.20 -10.57
CA GLU A 91 -4.11 11.20 -9.40
C GLU A 91 -4.65 12.13 -8.30
N GLU A 92 -5.65 12.97 -8.64
CA GLU A 92 -6.39 13.76 -7.67
C GLU A 92 -7.66 13.04 -7.19
N ASP A 93 -7.62 12.71 -5.92
CA ASP A 93 -8.75 12.49 -5.04
C ASP A 93 -9.65 13.74 -5.00
N PRO A 94 -10.79 13.76 -5.73
CA PRO A 94 -11.57 14.98 -5.92
C PRO A 94 -12.23 15.51 -4.64
N TRP A 95 -12.12 14.77 -3.53
CA TRP A 95 -12.76 15.06 -2.26
C TRP A 95 -11.78 15.06 -1.07
N GLY A 96 -10.47 14.91 -1.29
CA GLY A 96 -9.48 14.82 -0.21
C GLY A 96 -9.61 13.57 0.69
N GLN A 97 -10.45 12.60 0.32
CA GLN A 97 -10.75 11.37 1.07
C GLN A 97 -9.61 10.34 1.12
N LEU A 98 -8.83 10.18 0.05
CA LEU A 98 -7.64 9.32 -0.03
C LEU A 98 -6.45 9.95 0.70
N GLN A 99 -6.26 11.27 0.59
CA GLN A 99 -5.21 11.95 1.35
C GLN A 99 -5.54 11.97 2.85
N ASP A 100 -6.79 12.24 3.23
CA ASP A 100 -7.32 12.07 4.59
C ASP A 100 -7.19 10.62 5.09
N ALA A 101 -7.50 9.64 4.24
CA ALA A 101 -7.31 8.23 4.57
C ALA A 101 -5.82 7.90 4.83
N ARG A 102 -4.92 8.44 4.01
CA ARG A 102 -3.47 8.26 4.16
C ARG A 102 -2.94 8.89 5.45
N GLU A 103 -3.35 10.10 5.77
CA GLU A 103 -2.95 10.78 7.01
C GLU A 103 -3.52 10.04 8.23
N GLY A 104 -4.82 9.72 8.21
CA GLY A 104 -5.48 9.02 9.31
C GLY A 104 -4.94 7.61 9.58
N VAL A 105 -4.51 6.86 8.55
CA VAL A 105 -3.86 5.56 8.78
C VAL A 105 -2.46 5.72 9.36
N LEU A 106 -1.70 6.75 8.97
CA LEU A 106 -0.39 7.03 9.56
C LEU A 106 -0.51 7.45 11.02
N GLU A 107 -1.52 8.26 11.37
CA GLU A 107 -1.84 8.57 12.77
C GLU A 107 -2.20 7.31 13.56
N ALA A 108 -3.01 6.41 13.00
CA ALA A 108 -3.35 5.15 13.65
C ALA A 108 -2.12 4.23 13.84
N ASN A 109 -1.20 4.23 12.86
CA ASN A 109 0.08 3.53 12.96
C ASN A 109 0.95 4.11 14.07
N GLN A 110 1.07 5.44 14.15
CA GLN A 110 1.82 6.10 15.23
C GLN A 110 1.18 5.82 16.60
N ALA A 111 -0.16 5.82 16.68
CA ALA A 111 -0.89 5.48 17.90
C ALA A 111 -0.59 4.04 18.35
N PHE A 112 -0.47 3.08 17.43
CA PHE A 112 -0.07 1.70 17.74
C PHE A 112 1.27 1.64 18.48
N TYR A 113 2.31 2.27 17.91
CA TYR A 113 3.65 2.28 18.50
C TYR A 113 3.72 3.12 19.78
N ALA A 114 2.93 4.18 19.90
CA ALA A 114 2.77 4.92 21.14
C ALA A 114 2.15 4.06 22.26
N CYS A 115 1.09 3.30 21.95
CA CYS A 115 0.47 2.35 22.88
C CYS A 115 1.49 1.30 23.33
N PHE A 116 2.28 0.75 22.39
CA PHE A 116 3.34 -0.20 22.70
C PHE A 116 4.38 0.37 23.65
N ASN A 117 4.94 1.55 23.33
CA ASN A 117 6.00 2.17 24.13
C ASN A 117 5.52 2.59 25.53
N ASN A 118 4.25 3.00 25.65
CA ASN A 118 3.64 3.34 26.94
C ASN A 118 3.10 2.13 27.71
N ARG A 119 3.10 0.93 27.11
CA ARG A 119 2.51 -0.30 27.66
C ARG A 119 1.02 -0.12 28.00
N ASP A 120 0.34 0.72 27.23
CA ASP A 120 -1.05 1.06 27.44
C ASP A 120 -1.95 0.00 26.80
N LEU A 121 -2.38 -0.97 27.62
CA LEU A 121 -3.21 -2.07 27.16
C LEU A 121 -4.64 -1.61 26.81
N ASP A 122 -5.16 -0.59 27.49
CA ASP A 122 -6.51 -0.10 27.24
C ASP A 122 -6.56 0.64 25.89
N ALA A 123 -5.57 1.50 25.61
CA ALA A 123 -5.45 2.15 24.31
C ALA A 123 -5.13 1.14 23.19
N MET A 124 -4.27 0.14 23.45
CA MET A 124 -4.02 -0.96 22.50
C MET A 124 -5.33 -1.73 22.21
N SER A 125 -6.09 -2.06 23.24
CA SER A 125 -7.41 -2.70 23.12
C SER A 125 -8.36 -1.86 22.26
N ASP A 126 -8.41 -0.54 22.47
CA ASP A 126 -9.27 0.35 21.70
C ASP A 126 -8.85 0.55 20.25
N LEU A 127 -7.57 0.37 19.93
CA LEU A 127 -7.06 0.43 18.56
C LEU A 127 -7.40 -0.82 17.74
N TRP A 128 -7.39 -2.01 18.35
CA TRP A 128 -7.71 -3.26 17.63
C TRP A 128 -9.21 -3.37 17.36
N ALA A 129 -9.54 -3.60 16.09
CA ALA A 129 -10.90 -3.80 15.60
C ALA A 129 -11.64 -4.87 16.42
N SER A 130 -12.88 -4.58 16.78
CA SER A 130 -13.73 -5.52 17.53
C SER A 130 -14.20 -6.62 16.59
N SER A 131 -13.69 -7.85 16.77
CA SER A 131 -14.18 -8.99 16.01
C SER A 131 -15.59 -9.32 16.45
N VAL A 132 -16.60 -8.94 15.64
CA VAL A 132 -17.92 -9.56 15.78
C VAL A 132 -17.85 -10.90 15.07
N SER A 133 -18.12 -11.94 15.83
CA SER A 133 -18.12 -13.33 15.39
C SER A 133 -18.95 -13.52 14.12
N LYS A 134 -18.41 -14.33 13.21
CA LYS A 134 -19.05 -14.91 12.00
C LYS A 134 -20.35 -15.71 12.30
N TRP A 135 -20.75 -15.78 13.55
CA TRP A 135 -22.00 -16.36 14.04
C TRP A 135 -22.80 -15.23 14.71
N GLY A 136 -23.84 -14.72 14.04
CA GLY A 136 -24.96 -14.05 14.73
C GLY A 136 -26.18 -14.99 14.72
N PRO A 137 -27.37 -14.61 15.25
CA PRO A 137 -27.76 -13.46 16.07
C PRO A 137 -28.53 -13.88 17.35
N LEU A 138 -28.37 -13.18 18.47
CA LEU A 138 -29.25 -13.07 19.65
C LEU A 138 -28.37 -12.57 20.80
N LEU A 139 -28.90 -11.66 21.61
CA LEU A 139 -28.19 -10.85 22.61
C LEU A 139 -27.56 -9.59 22.02
N PHE A 140 -28.43 -8.58 21.97
CA PHE A 140 -28.14 -7.18 22.22
C PHE A 140 -27.00 -7.01 23.25
N PHE A 141 -26.21 -5.95 23.09
CA PHE A 141 -24.95 -5.61 23.79
C PHE A 141 -23.67 -5.99 23.04
N ASN A 142 -23.33 -5.19 22.04
CA ASN A 142 -21.94 -4.76 21.89
C ASN A 142 -21.88 -3.38 21.24
N ASP A 143 -21.69 -2.35 22.06
CA ASP A 143 -21.70 -0.92 21.69
C ASP A 143 -20.39 -0.46 21.01
N LYS A 144 -19.73 -1.33 20.25
CA LYS A 144 -18.69 -0.89 19.31
C LYS A 144 -19.23 -1.02 17.91
N GLU A 145 -19.96 0.02 17.51
CA GLU A 145 -20.42 0.23 16.15
C GLU A 145 -19.24 0.03 15.19
N ASP A 146 -19.47 -0.78 14.14
CA ASP A 146 -18.81 -0.74 12.83
C ASP A 146 -17.58 -1.60 12.46
N ALA A 147 -16.99 -2.39 13.35
CA ALA A 147 -15.96 -3.39 12.97
C ALA A 147 -16.50 -4.83 12.85
N SER A 148 -17.82 -4.98 12.80
CA SER A 148 -18.47 -6.28 12.93
C SER A 148 -18.22 -7.20 11.73
N GLY A 149 -17.56 -8.34 11.95
CA GLY A 149 -17.27 -9.35 10.92
C GLY A 149 -15.82 -9.41 10.46
N ILE A 150 -14.95 -8.50 10.92
CA ILE A 150 -13.52 -8.52 10.58
C ILE A 150 -12.80 -9.49 11.52
N THR A 151 -12.03 -10.40 10.93
CA THR A 151 -11.15 -11.32 11.67
C THR A 151 -9.79 -10.65 11.82
N CYS A 152 -9.41 -10.34 13.05
CA CYS A 152 -8.09 -9.76 13.33
C CYS A 152 -7.01 -10.85 13.30
N VAL A 153 -5.82 -10.52 12.80
CA VAL A 153 -4.66 -11.44 12.77
C VAL A 153 -3.42 -10.73 13.30
N CYS A 154 -2.62 -11.43 14.09
CA CYS A 154 -1.35 -10.91 14.58
C CYS A 154 -0.26 -11.97 14.50
N THR A 155 0.93 -11.60 14.05
CA THR A 155 2.14 -12.42 14.11
C THR A 155 3.26 -11.55 14.66
N HIS A 156 3.63 -11.80 15.91
CA HIS A 156 4.83 -11.22 16.52
C HIS A 156 6.09 -11.86 15.92
N PRO A 157 7.26 -11.23 16.06
CA PRO A 157 8.53 -11.87 15.70
C PRO A 157 8.66 -13.24 16.37
N ASP A 158 9.16 -14.22 15.61
CA ASP A 158 9.42 -15.60 16.04
C ASP A 158 8.20 -16.38 16.58
N SER A 159 6.98 -15.87 16.36
CA SER A 159 5.75 -16.45 16.88
C SER A 159 4.88 -17.05 15.77
N SER A 160 4.04 -18.03 16.14
CA SER A 160 2.96 -18.49 15.25
C SER A 160 1.86 -17.44 15.13
N ARG A 161 1.15 -17.44 13.99
CA ARG A 161 0.00 -16.54 13.77
C ARG A 161 -1.07 -16.73 14.85
N MET A 162 -1.61 -15.62 15.33
CA MET A 162 -2.79 -15.55 16.20
C MET A 162 -3.96 -15.00 15.42
N VAL A 163 -5.16 -15.51 15.71
CA VAL A 163 -6.39 -15.14 15.01
C VAL A 163 -7.46 -14.78 16.03
N GLY A 164 -8.08 -13.63 15.84
CA GLY A 164 -9.12 -13.12 16.73
C GLY A 164 -8.58 -12.18 17.80
N ARG A 165 -9.39 -11.16 18.13
CA ARG A 165 -9.00 -10.06 19.03
C ARG A 165 -8.59 -10.53 20.43
N SER A 166 -9.27 -11.52 20.99
CA SER A 166 -9.01 -12.00 22.36
C SER A 166 -7.60 -12.57 22.51
N ASP A 167 -7.17 -13.43 21.59
CA ASP A 167 -5.84 -14.03 21.60
C ASP A 167 -4.76 -12.98 21.38
N ILE A 168 -5.02 -12.02 20.48
CA ILE A 168 -4.13 -10.90 20.20
C ILE A 168 -3.94 -10.03 21.43
N LEU A 169 -5.00 -9.60 22.11
CA LEU A 169 -4.86 -8.79 23.33
C LEU A 169 -4.26 -9.55 24.50
N THR A 170 -4.52 -10.86 24.59
CA THR A 170 -3.82 -11.73 25.56
C THR A 170 -2.32 -11.75 25.30
N SER A 171 -1.89 -11.75 24.04
CA SER A 171 -0.48 -11.67 23.69
C SER A 171 0.14 -10.32 24.05
N TRP A 172 -0.56 -9.21 23.79
CA TRP A 172 -0.10 -7.87 24.16
C TRP A 172 0.00 -7.70 25.67
N PHE A 173 -0.97 -8.20 26.44
CA PHE A 173 -0.89 -8.23 27.90
C PHE A 173 0.38 -8.94 28.39
N ARG A 174 0.71 -10.11 27.81
CA ARG A 174 1.94 -10.86 28.16
C ARG A 174 3.20 -10.07 27.82
N ILE A 175 3.24 -9.43 26.65
CA ILE A 175 4.36 -8.60 26.19
C ILE A 175 4.55 -7.39 27.13
N PHE A 176 3.48 -6.66 27.44
CA PHE A 176 3.52 -5.47 28.31
C PHE A 176 3.83 -5.78 29.76
N SER A 177 3.52 -6.99 30.22
CA SER A 177 3.89 -7.49 31.55
C SER A 177 5.39 -7.80 31.69
N SER A 178 6.15 -7.81 30.59
CA SER A 178 7.60 -8.04 30.63
C SER A 178 8.35 -6.85 31.22
N THR A 179 9.22 -7.11 32.19
CA THR A 179 10.08 -6.08 32.80
C THR A 179 11.18 -5.60 31.87
N THR A 180 11.54 -6.40 30.86
CA THR A 180 12.63 -6.13 29.92
C THR A 180 12.14 -5.77 28.52
N LEU A 181 10.88 -5.34 28.38
CA LEU A 181 10.32 -4.94 27.09
C LEU A 181 11.08 -3.71 26.55
N PRO A 182 11.77 -3.81 25.39
CA PRO A 182 12.42 -2.66 24.75
C PRO A 182 11.38 -1.69 24.19
N THR A 183 11.75 -0.43 24.02
CA THR A 183 10.95 0.52 23.23
C THR A 183 11.20 0.30 21.74
N VAL A 184 10.23 0.66 20.91
CA VAL A 184 10.31 0.58 19.44
C VAL A 184 10.30 1.99 18.85
N THR A 185 11.22 2.23 17.92
CA THR A 185 11.22 3.39 17.03
C THR A 185 10.91 2.91 15.62
N THR A 186 10.00 3.59 14.92
CA THR A 186 9.69 3.29 13.52
C THR A 186 10.46 4.17 12.56
N SER A 187 10.78 3.62 11.39
CA SER A 187 11.34 4.36 10.27
C SER A 187 10.86 3.77 8.94
N SER A 188 11.12 4.47 7.84
CA SER A 188 10.74 4.02 6.49
C SER A 188 9.25 3.68 6.34
N GLU A 189 8.38 4.46 7.01
CA GLU A 189 6.94 4.23 6.96
C GLU A 189 6.40 4.51 5.55
N GLU A 190 5.77 3.50 4.95
CA GLU A 190 5.18 3.60 3.62
C GLU A 190 3.75 3.04 3.62
N VAL A 191 2.80 3.81 3.07
CA VAL A 191 1.43 3.36 2.85
C VAL A 191 1.38 2.65 1.50
N LEU A 192 1.43 1.32 1.50
CA LEU A 192 1.48 0.51 0.27
C LEU A 192 0.17 0.54 -0.52
N LEU A 193 -0.94 0.47 0.21
CA LEU A 193 -2.29 0.45 -0.33
C LEU A 193 -3.17 1.29 0.57
N THR A 194 -3.94 2.21 -0.01
CA THR A 194 -4.97 2.94 0.72
C THR A 194 -6.24 3.04 -0.12
N SER A 195 -7.37 2.90 0.55
CA SER A 195 -8.71 3.08 0.02
C SER A 195 -9.52 3.85 1.05
N SER A 196 -10.78 4.15 0.73
CA SER A 196 -11.65 4.84 1.68
C SER A 196 -11.91 4.06 2.98
N ASN A 197 -11.72 2.73 2.99
CA ASN A 197 -12.08 1.87 4.12
C ASN A 197 -11.01 0.86 4.56
N MET A 198 -9.89 0.73 3.85
CA MET A 198 -8.81 -0.21 4.16
C MET A 198 -7.47 0.39 3.79
N ALA A 199 -6.45 0.12 4.59
CA ALA A 199 -5.10 0.58 4.32
C ALA A 199 -4.05 -0.39 4.88
N VAL A 200 -2.87 -0.39 4.25
CA VAL A 200 -1.70 -1.17 4.66
C VAL A 200 -0.51 -0.23 4.78
N VAL A 201 0.14 -0.27 5.94
CA VAL A 201 1.37 0.45 6.24
C VAL A 201 2.48 -0.57 6.44
N VAL A 202 3.63 -0.34 5.83
CA VAL A 202 4.87 -1.05 6.16
C VAL A 202 5.84 -0.10 6.84
N CYS A 203 6.65 -0.64 7.74
CA CYS A 203 7.70 0.12 8.39
C CYS A 203 8.80 -0.79 8.93
N THR A 204 9.98 -0.19 9.09
CA THR A 204 11.09 -0.78 9.83
C THR A 204 10.92 -0.46 11.31
N GLU A 205 10.98 -1.49 12.16
CA GLU A 205 10.94 -1.37 13.62
C GLU A 205 12.36 -1.58 14.19
N GLU A 206 12.89 -0.56 14.86
CA GLU A 206 14.13 -0.66 15.61
C GLU A 206 13.83 -0.67 17.11
N THR A 207 14.23 -1.75 17.78
CA THR A 207 14.08 -1.91 19.22
C THR A 207 15.27 -1.31 19.96
N SER A 208 15.07 -0.77 21.15
CA SER A 208 16.13 -0.11 21.94
C SER A 208 17.28 -1.03 22.37
N ASN A 209 17.11 -2.34 22.25
CA ASN A 209 18.16 -3.35 22.46
C ASN A 209 18.88 -3.77 21.15
N GLY A 210 18.62 -3.08 20.04
CA GLY A 210 19.29 -3.28 18.75
C GLY A 210 18.66 -4.33 17.83
N GLY A 211 17.48 -4.86 18.17
CA GLY A 211 16.71 -5.72 17.27
C GLY A 211 16.09 -4.91 16.12
N LEU A 212 16.10 -5.49 14.92
CA LEU A 212 15.60 -4.89 13.70
C LEU A 212 14.53 -5.80 13.07
N HIS A 213 13.33 -5.26 12.86
CA HIS A 213 12.22 -5.97 12.25
C HIS A 213 11.62 -5.17 11.10
N GLU A 214 10.97 -5.88 10.18
CA GLU A 214 10.03 -5.28 9.22
C GLU A 214 8.62 -5.66 9.63
N ALA A 215 7.72 -4.68 9.62
CA ALA A 215 6.34 -4.85 9.99
C ALA A 215 5.39 -4.46 8.86
N THR A 216 4.29 -5.20 8.76
CA THR A 216 3.14 -4.89 7.92
C THR A 216 1.91 -4.75 8.80
N ASN A 217 1.40 -3.52 8.90
CA ASN A 217 0.25 -3.15 9.69
C ASN A 217 -0.95 -2.91 8.77
N THR A 218 -2.04 -3.63 9.00
CA THR A 218 -3.27 -3.53 8.21
C THR A 218 -4.37 -2.89 9.05
N PHE A 219 -5.07 -1.94 8.44
CA PHE A 219 -6.11 -1.15 9.09
C PHE A 219 -7.41 -1.19 8.29
N ALA A 220 -8.52 -1.14 9.01
CA ALA A 220 -9.85 -0.91 8.45
C ALA A 220 -10.43 0.39 9.01
N ARG A 221 -11.13 1.14 8.15
CA ARG A 221 -11.86 2.35 8.52
C ARG A 221 -13.30 2.00 8.85
N SER A 222 -13.69 2.46 10.03
CA SER A 222 -15.03 2.50 10.58
C SER A 222 -15.94 3.40 9.71
N ARG A 223 -17.26 3.29 9.86
CA ARG A 223 -18.21 4.21 9.20
C ARG A 223 -18.13 5.63 9.79
N SER A 224 -17.72 5.72 11.06
CA SER A 224 -17.45 7.00 11.74
C SER A 224 -16.17 7.68 11.27
N GLY A 225 -15.36 7.02 10.44
CA GLY A 225 -14.12 7.56 9.90
C GLY A 225 -12.87 7.26 10.74
N ARG A 226 -13.01 6.68 11.93
CA ARG A 226 -11.91 6.16 12.76
C ARG A 226 -11.23 4.94 12.12
N TRP A 227 -9.92 4.83 12.27
CA TRP A 227 -9.12 3.69 11.84
C TRP A 227 -8.89 2.69 12.98
N TYR A 228 -9.01 1.41 12.67
CA TYR A 228 -8.76 0.30 13.58
C TYR A 228 -7.75 -0.67 13.00
N MET A 229 -6.85 -1.18 13.85
CA MET A 229 -5.92 -2.23 13.47
C MET A 229 -6.66 -3.56 13.31
N VAL A 230 -6.43 -4.23 12.19
CA VAL A 230 -6.99 -5.56 11.88
C VAL A 230 -5.89 -6.59 11.64
N GLY A 231 -4.68 -6.13 11.29
CA GLY A 231 -3.53 -6.99 11.03
C GLY A 231 -2.24 -6.38 11.56
N HIS A 232 -1.40 -7.20 12.17
CA HIS A 232 0.00 -6.88 12.45
C HIS A 232 0.85 -8.10 12.14
N GLN A 233 1.88 -7.96 11.32
CA GLN A 233 2.87 -9.00 11.10
C GLN A 233 4.24 -8.37 11.14
N ALA A 234 5.05 -8.75 12.13
CA ALA A 234 6.44 -8.33 12.25
C ALA A 234 7.38 -9.54 12.18
N GLY A 235 8.56 -9.36 11.59
CA GLY A 235 9.57 -10.41 11.48
C GLY A 235 10.99 -9.85 11.44
N PRO A 236 11.99 -10.65 11.86
CA PRO A 236 13.38 -10.19 11.94
C PRO A 236 13.98 -9.93 10.56
N VAL A 237 14.74 -8.85 10.47
CA VAL A 237 15.61 -8.58 9.33
C VAL A 237 16.92 -9.33 9.55
N MET A 238 17.15 -10.40 8.80
CA MET A 238 18.46 -11.05 8.79
C MET A 238 19.47 -10.16 8.07
N LYS A 239 20.54 -9.80 8.77
CA LYS A 239 21.72 -9.13 8.20
C LYS A 239 22.76 -10.15 7.77
#